data_AF-A0A0F9J468-F1
#
_entry.id   AF-A0A0F9J468-F1
#
_cell.length_a   1.000
_cell.length_b   1.000
_cell.length_c   1.000
_cell.angle_alpha   90.00
_cell.angle_beta   90.00
_cell.angle_gamma   90.00
#
_symmetry.space_group_name_H-M   'P 1'
#
loop_
_entity.id
_entity.type
_entity.pdbx_description
1 polymer ?
#
loop_
_entity_poly.entity_id
_entity_poly.type
_entity_poly.pdbx_seq_one_letter_code
_entity_poly.pdbx_strand_id
1 'polypeptide(L)'
;LAEDYSKAATSDCVISICQTVKEKAGSMARLFVAKNRDEEDGITVLIAQGLQFGQFVSESLQIRRSDYDQYKEDLDEALANRPKGRSR
;
A
#
# COMPACT_ATOMS: atom_id res chain seq x y z
N LEU A 1 -17.84 3.72 15.56
CA LEU A 1 -17.32 2.52 16.27
C LEU A 1 -18.27 1.33 16.13
N ALA A 2 -19.41 1.25 16.85
CA ALA A 2 -20.27 0.06 16.82
C ALA A 2 -20.81 -0.31 15.41
N GLU A 3 -21.12 0.70 14.59
CA GLU A 3 -21.57 0.51 13.20
C GLU A 3 -20.46 0.01 12.26
N ASP A 4 -19.21 0.43 12.50
CA ASP A 4 -18.06 0.00 11.70
C ASP A 4 -17.69 -1.44 12.02
N TYR A 5 -17.85 -1.84 13.30
CA TYR A 5 -17.68 -3.22 13.74
C TYR A 5 -18.71 -4.16 13.12
N SER A 6 -19.98 -3.75 13.02
CA SER A 6 -21.01 -4.62 12.42
C SER A 6 -20.76 -4.85 10.93
N LYS A 7 -20.32 -3.81 10.21
CA LYS A 7 -19.96 -3.89 8.79
C LYS A 7 -18.74 -4.80 8.58
N ALA A 8 -17.67 -4.63 9.35
CA ALA A 8 -16.50 -5.51 9.25
C ALA A 8 -16.84 -6.97 9.63
N ALA A 9 -17.74 -7.17 10.59
CA ALA A 9 -18.16 -8.50 11.02
C ALA A 9 -18.98 -9.24 9.96
N THR A 10 -19.85 -8.54 9.21
CA THR A 10 -20.69 -9.16 8.17
C THR A 10 -19.99 -9.31 6.83
N SER A 11 -19.03 -8.43 6.49
CA SER A 11 -18.30 -8.49 5.22
C SER A 11 -17.55 -9.81 5.01
N ASP A 12 -17.50 -10.29 3.76
CA ASP A 12 -16.74 -11.48 3.37
C ASP A 12 -15.24 -11.18 3.28
N CYS A 13 -14.91 -10.03 2.70
CA CYS A 13 -13.54 -9.55 2.55
C CYS A 13 -13.44 -8.09 3.01
N VAL A 14 -12.37 -7.76 3.72
CA VAL A 14 -12.04 -6.40 4.14
C VAL A 14 -10.62 -6.10 3.71
N ILE A 15 -10.48 -5.15 2.77
CA ILE A 15 -9.18 -4.69 2.27
C ILE A 15 -8.99 -3.24 2.68
N SER A 16 -7.87 -2.96 3.36
CA SER A 16 -7.46 -1.61 3.72
C SER A 16 -6.43 -1.10 2.73
N ILE A 17 -6.66 0.10 2.19
CA ILE A 17 -5.68 0.79 1.36
C ILE A 17 -4.89 1.75 2.25
N CYS A 18 -3.59 1.51 2.37
CA CYS A 18 -2.67 2.27 3.20
C CYS A 18 -1.62 2.94 2.31
N GLN A 19 -1.37 4.23 2.52
CA GLN A 19 -0.39 4.98 1.75
C GLN A 19 0.34 5.96 2.66
N THR A 20 1.66 5.83 2.73
CA THR A 20 2.52 6.82 3.38
C THR A 20 2.80 7.99 2.44
N VAL A 21 3.24 9.12 2.99
CA VAL A 21 3.62 10.30 2.17
C VAL A 21 4.68 9.96 1.12
N LYS A 22 5.63 9.08 1.46
CA LYS A 22 6.71 8.66 0.56
C LYS A 22 6.18 7.78 -0.57
N GLU A 23 5.31 6.82 -0.25
CA GLU A 23 4.64 5.98 -1.27
C GLU A 23 3.74 6.82 -2.19
N LYS A 24 3.03 7.81 -1.64
CA LYS A 24 2.20 8.74 -2.42
C LYS A 24 3.03 9.53 -3.44
N ALA A 25 4.22 9.98 -3.07
CA ALA A 25 5.13 10.66 -3.99
C ALA A 25 5.62 9.75 -5.12
N GLY A 26 5.68 8.43 -4.89
CA GLY A 26 6.01 7.40 -5.88
C GLY A 26 4.81 6.82 -6.62
N SER A 27 3.59 7.34 -6.42
CA SER A 27 2.34 6.75 -6.94
C SER A 27 2.15 5.27 -6.57
N MET A 28 2.55 4.89 -5.35
CA MET A 28 2.39 3.53 -4.82
C MET A 28 1.43 3.52 -3.65
N ALA A 29 0.81 2.37 -3.38
CA ALA A 29 -0.02 2.14 -2.20
C ALA A 29 0.10 0.68 -1.75
N ARG A 30 -0.34 0.39 -0.52
CA ARG A 30 -0.45 -0.97 0.00
C ARG A 30 -1.89 -1.37 0.19
N LEU A 31 -2.19 -2.60 -0.20
CA LEU A 31 -3.43 -3.29 0.09
C LEU A 31 -3.15 -4.28 1.22
N PHE A 32 -3.86 -4.16 2.33
CA PHE A 32 -3.81 -5.10 3.43
C PHE A 32 -5.14 -5.84 3.53
N VAL A 33 -5.10 -7.16 3.41
CA VAL A 33 -6.28 -8.01 3.58
C VAL A 33 -6.50 -8.22 5.07
N ALA A 34 -7.37 -7.40 5.66
CA ALA A 34 -7.67 -7.42 7.09
C ALA A 34 -8.65 -8.53 7.48
N LYS A 35 -9.46 -9.01 6.52
CA LYS A 35 -10.36 -10.14 6.69
C LYS A 35 -10.56 -10.81 5.35
N ASN A 36 -10.55 -12.13 5.36
CA ASN A 36 -10.97 -12.97 4.25
C ASN A 36 -11.75 -14.16 4.83
N ARG A 37 -12.92 -14.48 4.29
CA ARG A 37 -13.80 -15.50 4.90
C ARG A 37 -13.31 -16.93 4.63
N ASP A 38 -12.85 -17.19 3.41
CA ASP A 38 -12.61 -18.56 2.92
C ASP A 38 -11.13 -18.82 2.54
N GLU A 39 -10.26 -17.82 2.67
CA GLU A 39 -8.86 -17.85 2.25
C GLU A 39 -7.96 -17.12 3.26
N GLU A 40 -6.64 -17.08 3.00
CA GLU A 40 -5.67 -16.41 3.86
C GLU A 40 -5.95 -14.89 4.01
N ASP A 41 -5.87 -14.42 5.25
CA ASP A 41 -5.85 -13.02 5.63
C ASP A 41 -4.43 -12.59 6.06
N GLY A 42 -4.25 -11.31 6.38
CA GLY A 42 -2.94 -10.76 6.77
C GLY A 42 -1.96 -10.56 5.61
N ILE A 43 -2.39 -10.84 4.38
CA ILE A 43 -1.59 -10.61 3.17
C ILE A 43 -1.46 -9.11 2.92
N THR A 44 -0.24 -8.68 2.57
CA THR A 44 0.04 -7.32 2.11
C THR A 44 0.49 -7.35 0.66
N VAL A 45 -0.11 -6.49 -0.17
CA VAL A 45 0.23 -6.32 -1.57
C VAL A 45 0.62 -4.87 -1.81
N LEU A 46 1.85 -4.65 -2.30
CA LEU A 46 2.28 -3.35 -2.79
C LEU A 46 1.77 -3.19 -4.22
N ILE A 47 1.16 -2.04 -4.52
CA ILE A 47 0.64 -1.70 -5.84
C ILE A 47 1.22 -0.39 -6.34
N ALA A 48 1.52 -0.34 -7.63
CA ALA A 48 1.75 0.90 -8.36
C ALA A 48 0.43 1.41 -8.95
N GLN A 49 0.20 2.71 -8.88
CA GLN A 49 -1.06 3.36 -9.25
C GLN A 49 -0.82 4.50 -10.25
N GLY A 50 -1.76 4.68 -11.17
CA GLY A 50 -1.78 5.78 -12.14
C GLY A 50 -3.07 6.59 -12.01
N LEU A 51 -3.40 7.04 -10.79
CA LEU A 51 -4.71 7.64 -10.49
C LEU A 51 -5.06 8.86 -11.34
N GLN A 52 -4.06 9.63 -11.80
CA GLN A 52 -4.27 10.75 -12.71
C GLN A 52 -4.86 10.33 -14.07
N PHE A 53 -4.61 9.09 -14.48
CA PHE A 53 -5.13 8.50 -15.71
C PHE A 53 -6.32 7.56 -15.45
N GLY A 54 -6.84 7.53 -14.22
CA GLY A 54 -7.89 6.60 -13.81
C GLY A 54 -7.42 5.14 -13.66
N GLN A 55 -6.11 4.88 -13.68
CA GLN A 55 -5.55 3.54 -13.52
C GLN A 55 -5.34 3.22 -12.03
N PHE A 56 -6.09 2.27 -11.50
CA PHE A 56 -6.00 1.89 -10.09
C PHE A 56 -4.77 1.03 -9.77
N VAL A 57 -4.46 0.04 -10.59
CA VAL A 57 -3.27 -0.82 -10.46
C VAL A 57 -2.60 -0.94 -11.82
N SER A 58 -1.31 -0.62 -11.88
CA SER A 58 -0.45 -0.90 -13.04
C SER A 58 0.41 -2.14 -12.82
N GLU A 59 0.92 -2.30 -11.61
CA GLU A 59 1.73 -3.43 -11.19
C GLU A 59 1.41 -3.79 -9.73
N SER A 60 1.58 -5.05 -9.36
CA SER A 60 1.32 -5.54 -8.00
C SER A 60 2.35 -6.58 -7.58
N LEU A 61 2.79 -6.50 -6.33
CA LEU A 61 3.70 -7.46 -5.71
C LEU A 61 3.20 -7.80 -4.30
N GLN A 62 3.01 -9.09 -4.01
CA GLN A 62 2.77 -9.53 -2.64
C GLN A 62 4.08 -9.42 -1.84
N ILE A 63 4.03 -8.74 -0.70
CA ILE A 63 5.21 -8.48 0.12
C ILE A 63 5.00 -9.01 1.53
N ARG A 64 6.02 -9.68 2.08
CA ARG A 64 6.02 -10.07 3.49
C ARG A 64 6.36 -8.86 4.34
N ARG A 65 6.00 -8.91 5.62
CA ARG A 65 6.29 -7.82 6.55
C ARG A 65 7.79 -7.53 6.67
N SER A 66 8.63 -8.56 6.74
CA SER A 66 10.10 -8.43 6.78
C SER A 66 10.65 -7.68 5.57
N ASP A 67 10.12 -8.00 4.39
CA ASP A 67 10.61 -7.48 3.12
C ASP A 67 10.14 -6.03 2.93
N TYR A 68 8.98 -5.68 3.51
CA TYR A 68 8.48 -4.30 3.50
C TYR A 68 9.33 -3.37 4.36
N ASP A 69 9.83 -3.83 5.50
CA ASP A 69 10.70 -3.01 6.36
C ASP A 69 12.00 -2.67 5.63
N GLN A 70 12.61 -3.65 4.95
CA GLN A 70 13.77 -3.41 4.08
C GLN A 70 13.45 -2.43 2.94
N TYR A 71 12.36 -2.66 2.21
CA TYR A 71 11.92 -1.75 1.14
C TYR A 71 11.78 -0.30 1.63
N LYS A 72 11.28 -0.11 2.86
CA LYS A 72 11.09 1.22 3.43
C LYS A 72 12.44 1.90 3.70
N GLU A 73 13.44 1.16 4.18
CA GLU A 73 14.80 1.67 4.36
C GLU A 73 15.42 2.06 3.01
N ASP A 74 15.27 1.21 2.00
CA ASP A 74 15.78 1.47 0.65
C ASP A 74 15.11 2.71 0.01
N LEU A 75 13.79 2.87 0.21
CA LEU A 75 13.05 4.05 -0.26
C LEU A 75 13.55 5.32 0.43
N ASP A 76 13.89 5.24 1.71
CA ASP A 76 14.37 6.36 2.50
C ASP A 76 15.77 6.78 2.06
N GLU A 77 16.65 5.83 1.80
CA GLU A 77 17.97 6.07 1.23
C GLU A 77 17.89 6.63 -0.19
N ALA A 78 17.04 6.06 -1.05
CA ALA A 78 16.85 6.53 -2.41
C ALA A 78 16.32 7.97 -2.46
N LEU A 79 15.40 8.33 -1.54
CA LEU A 79 14.90 9.69 -1.42
C LEU A 79 15.96 10.66 -0.87
N ALA A 80 16.83 10.21 0.04
CA ALA A 80 17.95 11.01 0.54
C ALA A 80 18.99 11.29 -0.56
N ASN A 81 19.21 10.33 -1.45
CA ASN A 81 20.18 10.41 -2.53
C ASN A 81 19.64 11.02 -3.84
N ARG A 82 18.34 11.38 -3.91
CA ARG A 82 17.81 12.07 -5.10
C ARG A 82 18.52 13.41 -5.26
N PRO A 83 19.14 13.70 -6.42
CA PRO A 83 19.73 15.00 -6.66
C PRO A 83 18.62 16.06 -6.53
N LYS A 84 18.80 17.02 -5.61
CA LYS A 84 17.91 18.16 -5.49
C LYS A 84 17.89 18.84 -6.86
N GLY A 85 16.75 18.76 -7.54
CA GLY A 85 16.56 19.33 -8.86
C GLY A 85 17.04 20.78 -8.84
N ARG A 86 17.91 21.12 -9.79
CA ARG A 86 18.36 22.49 -10.04
C ARG A 86 17.10 23.33 -10.25
N SER A 87 16.74 24.15 -9.26
CA SER A 87 15.70 25.15 -9.42
C SER A 87 16.16 26.06 -10.57
N ARG A 88 15.37 26.07 -11.65
CA ARG A 88 15.47 27.13 -12.67
C ARG A 88 14.78 28.37 -12.15
#